data_AF-A0A944GHV8-F1
#
_entry.id   AF-A0A944GHV8-F1
#
_cell.length_a   1.000
_cell.length_b   1.000
_cell.length_c   1.000
_cell.angle_alpha   90.00
_cell.angle_beta   90.00
_cell.angle_gamma   90.00
#
_symmetry.space_group_name_H-M   'P 1'
#
loop_
_entity.id
_entity.type
_entity.pdbx_description
1 polymer ?
#
loop_
_entity_poly.entity_id
_entity_poly.type
_entity_poly.pdbx_seq_one_letter_code
_entity_poly.pdbx_strand_id
1 'polypeptide(L)'
;MELKFRPDGKFRIMQIADIQDTQITSKDTVELIEAALDKDKPDLVVFTGDQIKGYGFTLSLGNREENVKKAFDNFLKPVVDRNIPFTFCFGNHDAQAFGISKEKQLALYKSYPNCVAERGDESLEGVANHNLLIKDSKGEKDIFNIYLIDSLSSTPDGRCAAVTKGQIEWYQKTRDELKEKHGDYVKSLVFQHIPMCEMWELFKEVPKSRKPHAQGFREHAGKYYWIDENRLIKGNCDFTYETPATPSENTGEFDALREKGDVIAAFCGHDHNNSFVGEYNGLIMGYTQGCGFNVYGPKLERGVRIIDLDENNLNTFSTYTTMYKDIKSVKDIHNKVKYLIYSYAPPSVESVIPKLKKAGII
;
A
#
# COMPACT_ATOMS: atom_id res chain seq x y z
N MET A 1 17.19 -14.28 -5.38
CA MET A 1 16.88 -14.79 -4.03
C MET A 1 15.59 -15.59 -4.15
N GLU A 2 15.51 -16.75 -3.50
CA GLU A 2 14.32 -17.60 -3.56
C GLU A 2 13.44 -17.36 -2.33
N LEU A 3 12.15 -17.07 -2.54
CA LEU A 3 11.19 -16.93 -1.45
C LEU A 3 10.58 -18.30 -1.15
N LYS A 4 10.55 -18.69 0.13
CA LYS A 4 9.94 -19.94 0.54
C LYS A 4 9.37 -19.84 1.95
N PHE A 5 8.33 -20.63 2.23
CA PHE A 5 7.83 -20.84 3.58
C PHE A 5 8.97 -21.32 4.49
N ARG A 6 8.91 -20.92 5.75
CA ARG A 6 9.85 -21.37 6.78
C ARG A 6 9.62 -22.85 7.11
N PRO A 7 10.55 -23.52 7.82
CA PRO A 7 10.36 -24.91 8.23
C PRO A 7 9.13 -25.19 9.11
N ASP A 8 8.55 -24.16 9.74
CA ASP A 8 7.29 -24.24 10.50
C ASP A 8 6.04 -24.09 9.62
N GLY A 9 6.20 -24.01 8.30
CA GLY A 9 5.14 -23.85 7.33
C GLY A 9 4.57 -22.43 7.26
N LYS A 10 5.22 -21.43 7.86
CA LYS A 10 4.75 -20.04 7.89
C LYS A 10 5.53 -19.15 6.94
N PHE A 11 4.87 -18.12 6.42
CA PHE A 11 5.50 -17.03 5.68
C PHE A 11 4.86 -15.71 6.08
N ARG A 12 5.68 -14.75 6.50
CA ARG A 12 5.24 -13.46 7.01
C ARG A 12 5.60 -12.33 6.06
N ILE A 13 4.60 -11.56 5.66
CA ILE A 13 4.75 -10.36 4.85
C ILE A 13 4.51 -9.13 5.74
N MET A 14 5.39 -8.15 5.65
CA MET A 14 5.17 -6.81 6.21
C MET A 14 4.90 -5.83 5.07
N GLN A 15 3.69 -5.28 5.05
CA GLN A 15 3.30 -4.22 4.13
C GLN A 15 3.59 -2.85 4.75
N ILE A 16 4.32 -2.01 4.01
CA ILE A 16 4.64 -0.63 4.38
C ILE A 16 4.10 0.32 3.31
N ALA A 17 3.13 1.15 3.67
CA ALA A 17 2.50 2.10 2.77
C ALA A 17 2.89 3.54 3.13
N ASP A 18 2.99 4.41 2.13
CA ASP A 18 2.96 5.86 2.30
C ASP A 18 3.96 6.42 3.33
N ILE A 19 5.24 6.06 3.18
CA ILE A 19 6.31 6.73 3.92
C ILE A 19 6.36 8.22 3.55
N GLN A 20 6.13 8.54 2.27
CA GLN A 20 6.17 9.88 1.67
C GLN A 20 7.21 10.79 2.32
N ASP A 21 8.47 10.42 2.14
CA ASP A 21 9.60 11.16 2.67
C ASP A 21 10.53 11.72 1.59
N THR A 22 11.46 12.56 2.01
CA THR A 22 12.52 13.10 1.14
C THR A 22 13.89 12.69 1.69
N GLN A 23 14.98 13.26 1.17
CA GLN A 23 16.32 13.07 1.74
C GLN A 23 16.43 13.50 3.21
N ILE A 24 15.49 14.34 3.67
CA ILE A 24 15.30 14.71 5.08
C ILE A 24 14.23 13.79 5.67
N THR A 25 14.54 12.51 5.77
CA THR A 25 13.62 11.47 6.25
C THR A 25 13.29 11.67 7.72
N SER A 26 12.05 11.42 8.12
CA SER A 26 11.68 11.50 9.54
C SER A 26 12.36 10.39 10.35
N LYS A 27 12.98 10.76 11.48
CA LYS A 27 13.50 9.80 12.45
C LYS A 27 12.39 8.91 13.01
N ASP A 28 11.22 9.48 13.27
CA ASP A 28 10.07 8.73 13.79
C ASP A 28 9.59 7.65 12.80
N THR A 29 9.68 7.92 11.48
CA THR A 29 9.35 6.91 10.45
C THR A 29 10.37 5.76 10.49
N VAL A 30 11.67 6.07 10.51
CA VAL A 30 12.73 5.05 10.50
C VAL A 30 12.66 4.21 11.79
N GLU A 31 12.50 4.83 12.95
CA GLU A 31 12.39 4.13 14.23
C GLU A 31 11.13 3.24 14.31
N LEU A 32 10.02 3.64 13.68
CA LEU A 32 8.83 2.80 13.54
C LEU A 32 9.13 1.54 12.71
N ILE A 33 9.76 1.72 11.55
CA ILE A 33 10.12 0.62 10.65
C ILE A 33 11.09 -0.34 11.36
N GLU A 34 12.15 0.18 11.99
CA GLU A 34 13.11 -0.64 12.75
C GLU A 34 12.43 -1.48 13.83
N ALA A 35 11.59 -0.84 14.66
CA ALA A 35 10.92 -1.54 15.75
C ALA A 35 9.88 -2.56 15.26
N ALA A 36 9.16 -2.26 14.18
CA ALA A 36 8.25 -3.22 13.56
C ALA A 36 9.02 -4.42 12.98
N LEU A 37 10.14 -4.20 12.30
CA LEU A 37 11.00 -5.27 11.79
C LEU A 37 11.53 -6.16 12.92
N ASP A 38 11.96 -5.57 14.03
CA ASP A 38 12.49 -6.31 15.18
C ASP A 38 11.42 -7.12 15.92
N LYS A 39 10.21 -6.55 16.03
CA LYS A 39 9.06 -7.20 16.65
C LYS A 39 8.53 -8.35 15.78
N ASP A 40 8.25 -8.06 14.52
CA ASP A 40 7.44 -8.92 13.66
C ASP A 40 8.30 -9.84 12.78
N LYS A 41 9.57 -9.52 12.52
CA LYS A 41 10.54 -10.39 11.80
C LYS A 41 9.96 -10.99 10.51
N PRO A 42 9.58 -10.15 9.54
CA PRO A 42 8.96 -10.61 8.31
C PRO A 42 9.95 -11.38 7.43
N ASP A 43 9.42 -12.31 6.63
CA ASP A 43 10.14 -13.03 5.60
C ASP A 43 10.21 -12.23 4.29
N LEU A 44 9.31 -11.26 4.09
CA LEU A 44 9.28 -10.32 2.97
C LEU A 44 8.72 -8.96 3.40
N VAL A 45 9.33 -7.87 2.94
CA VAL A 45 8.75 -6.52 3.02
C VAL A 45 8.17 -6.11 1.67
N VAL A 46 6.93 -5.62 1.65
CA VAL A 46 6.26 -5.09 0.45
C VAL A 46 5.96 -3.61 0.65
N PHE A 47 6.59 -2.74 -0.15
CA PHE A 47 6.31 -1.31 -0.15
C PHE A 47 5.19 -0.98 -1.16
N THR A 48 4.04 -0.53 -0.69
CA THR A 48 2.86 -0.33 -1.56
C THR A 48 2.68 1.11 -2.00
N GLY A 49 3.70 1.65 -2.66
CA GLY A 49 3.69 2.97 -3.26
C GLY A 49 3.87 4.14 -2.30
N ASP A 50 4.17 5.30 -2.88
CA ASP A 50 4.31 6.59 -2.22
C ASP A 50 5.36 6.59 -1.10
N GLN A 51 6.50 5.97 -1.40
CA GLN A 51 7.64 5.99 -0.48
C GLN A 51 8.35 7.35 -0.55
N ILE A 52 8.35 7.98 -1.73
CA ILE A 52 8.91 9.32 -1.94
C ILE A 52 7.82 10.37 -1.98
N LYS A 53 8.06 11.45 -1.24
CA LYS A 53 7.30 12.69 -1.37
C LYS A 53 7.75 13.44 -2.61
N GLY A 54 7.38 12.97 -3.80
CA GLY A 54 7.87 13.48 -5.08
C GLY A 54 7.63 14.99 -5.28
N TYR A 55 6.48 15.47 -4.81
CA TYR A 55 6.10 16.89 -4.81
C TYR A 55 6.82 17.74 -3.75
N GLY A 56 7.66 17.14 -2.91
CA GLY A 56 8.32 17.82 -1.81
C GLY A 56 9.34 18.86 -2.29
N PHE A 57 9.19 20.11 -1.85
CA PHE A 57 10.13 21.18 -2.16
C PHE A 57 11.58 20.82 -1.79
N THR A 58 11.80 20.15 -0.65
CA THR A 58 13.14 19.75 -0.23
C THR A 58 13.79 18.76 -1.17
N LEU A 59 13.02 17.84 -1.78
CA LEU A 59 13.52 16.90 -2.78
C LEU A 59 14.03 17.64 -4.03
N SER A 60 13.47 18.82 -4.31
CA SER A 60 13.79 19.61 -5.49
C SER A 60 15.10 20.40 -5.37
N LEU A 61 15.63 20.58 -4.15
CA LEU A 61 16.84 21.34 -3.86
C LEU A 61 18.12 20.56 -4.19
N GLY A 62 18.98 21.12 -5.03
CA GLY A 62 20.26 20.50 -5.38
C GLY A 62 20.11 19.30 -6.33
N ASN A 63 20.95 18.29 -6.16
CA ASN A 63 20.89 17.09 -7.00
C ASN A 63 19.72 16.18 -6.57
N ARG A 64 18.70 16.11 -7.42
CA ARG A 64 17.48 15.35 -7.14
C ARG A 64 17.70 13.85 -7.11
N GLU A 65 18.57 13.32 -7.97
CA GLU A 65 18.87 11.89 -8.01
C GLU A 65 19.56 11.46 -6.72
N GLU A 66 20.52 12.25 -6.24
CA GLU A 66 21.16 12.06 -4.92
C GLU A 66 20.15 12.18 -3.78
N ASN A 67 19.20 13.12 -3.85
CA ASN A 67 18.17 13.25 -2.83
C ASN A 67 17.24 12.04 -2.76
N VAL A 68 16.78 11.54 -3.92
CA VAL A 68 15.95 10.32 -3.99
C VAL A 68 16.74 9.13 -3.46
N LYS A 69 17.99 8.95 -3.90
CA LYS A 69 18.85 7.88 -3.40
C LYS A 69 19.06 7.98 -1.89
N LYS A 70 19.26 9.18 -1.34
CA LYS A 70 19.43 9.37 0.10
C LYS A 70 18.15 9.08 0.88
N ALA A 71 16.97 9.38 0.33
CA ALA A 71 15.71 8.96 0.92
C ALA A 71 15.61 7.42 0.96
N PHE A 72 15.92 6.75 -0.14
CA PHE A 72 15.97 5.28 -0.23
C PHE A 72 16.97 4.70 0.78
N ASP A 73 18.19 5.24 0.84
CA ASP A 73 19.22 4.84 1.81
C ASP A 73 18.67 4.91 3.24
N ASN A 74 17.89 5.93 3.59
CA ASN A 74 17.37 6.07 4.95
C ASN A 74 16.28 5.04 5.29
N PHE A 75 15.27 4.84 4.43
CA PHE A 75 14.14 3.95 4.76
C PHE A 75 14.39 2.48 4.41
N LEU A 76 15.25 2.18 3.43
CA LEU A 76 15.63 0.80 3.10
C LEU A 76 16.70 0.25 4.02
N LYS A 77 17.55 1.10 4.63
CA LYS A 77 18.63 0.65 5.51
C LYS A 77 18.16 -0.33 6.60
N PRO A 78 17.06 -0.09 7.35
CA PRO A 78 16.57 -1.06 8.33
C PRO A 78 16.27 -2.45 7.76
N VAL A 79 15.76 -2.52 6.53
CA VAL A 79 15.40 -3.77 5.84
C VAL A 79 16.65 -4.47 5.32
N VAL A 80 17.53 -3.69 4.66
CA VAL A 80 18.79 -4.16 4.08
C VAL A 80 19.75 -4.68 5.14
N ASP A 81 19.95 -3.94 6.23
CA ASP A 81 20.84 -4.34 7.33
C ASP A 81 20.39 -5.65 7.98
N ARG A 82 19.10 -5.97 7.93
CA ARG A 82 18.51 -7.21 8.45
C ARG A 82 18.49 -8.36 7.43
N ASN A 83 19.01 -8.15 6.22
CA ASN A 83 18.99 -9.10 5.11
C ASN A 83 17.58 -9.62 4.75
N ILE A 84 16.54 -8.79 4.94
CA ILE A 84 15.17 -9.16 4.61
C ILE A 84 14.93 -8.82 3.13
N PRO A 85 14.41 -9.76 2.30
CA PRO A 85 14.03 -9.42 0.94
C PRO A 85 12.91 -8.40 0.92
N PHE A 86 12.91 -7.57 -0.11
CA PHE A 86 11.84 -6.61 -0.30
C PHE A 86 11.46 -6.44 -1.76
N THR A 87 10.21 -6.04 -1.96
CA THR A 87 9.67 -5.64 -3.25
C THR A 87 8.77 -4.42 -3.09
N PHE A 88 8.27 -3.87 -4.19
CA PHE A 88 7.44 -2.68 -4.19
C PHE A 88 6.54 -2.59 -5.43
N CYS A 89 5.48 -1.79 -5.30
CA CYS A 89 4.80 -1.15 -6.43
C CYS A 89 4.88 0.38 -6.26
N PHE A 90 4.71 1.12 -7.35
CA PHE A 90 4.73 2.58 -7.31
C PHE A 90 3.38 3.16 -6.91
N GLY A 91 3.42 4.32 -6.27
CA GLY A 91 2.26 5.17 -6.02
C GLY A 91 2.26 6.45 -6.87
N ASN A 92 1.21 7.24 -6.70
CA ASN A 92 1.00 8.44 -7.49
C ASN A 92 2.02 9.54 -7.19
N HIS A 93 2.47 9.69 -5.94
CA HIS A 93 3.47 10.67 -5.53
C HIS A 93 4.91 10.27 -5.88
N ASP A 94 5.19 8.97 -6.06
CA ASP A 94 6.50 8.53 -6.59
C ASP A 94 6.72 9.07 -8.02
N ALA A 95 5.67 9.09 -8.84
CA ALA A 95 5.72 9.67 -10.20
C ALA A 95 5.89 11.20 -10.22
N GLN A 96 5.68 11.87 -9.09
CA GLN A 96 5.82 13.32 -8.96
C GLN A 96 7.24 13.78 -8.61
N ALA A 97 8.21 12.86 -8.51
CA ALA A 97 9.63 13.18 -8.35
C ALA A 97 10.22 13.74 -9.66
N PHE A 98 9.62 14.81 -10.22
CA PHE A 98 9.90 15.40 -11.53
C PHE A 98 11.39 15.40 -11.86
N GLY A 99 11.76 14.88 -13.03
CA GLY A 99 13.17 14.73 -13.42
C GLY A 99 13.83 13.41 -13.00
N ILE A 100 13.16 12.59 -12.17
CA ILE A 100 13.53 11.20 -11.86
C ILE A 100 12.35 10.30 -12.23
N SER A 101 12.43 9.64 -13.38
CA SER A 101 11.36 8.76 -13.86
C SER A 101 11.21 7.50 -12.99
N LYS A 102 10.06 6.82 -13.09
CA LYS A 102 9.84 5.54 -12.37
C LYS A 102 10.86 4.47 -12.78
N GLU A 103 11.36 4.48 -14.01
CA GLU A 103 12.43 3.59 -14.49
C GLU A 103 13.75 3.86 -13.78
N LYS A 104 14.11 5.14 -13.58
CA LYS A 104 15.29 5.51 -12.77
C LYS A 104 15.12 5.08 -11.32
N GLN A 105 13.93 5.28 -10.74
CA GLN A 105 13.64 4.85 -9.37
C GLN A 105 13.70 3.33 -9.24
N LEU A 106 13.18 2.57 -10.22
CA LEU A 106 13.31 1.12 -10.28
C LEU A 106 14.78 0.69 -10.32
N ALA A 107 15.60 1.32 -11.17
CA ALA A 107 17.03 1.03 -11.23
C ALA A 107 17.72 1.28 -9.89
N LEU A 108 17.36 2.35 -9.17
CA LEU A 108 17.84 2.62 -7.82
C LEU A 108 17.40 1.55 -6.83
N TYR A 109 16.11 1.20 -6.76
CA TYR A 109 15.63 0.13 -5.89
C TYR A 109 16.36 -1.20 -6.13
N LYS A 110 16.55 -1.57 -7.40
CA LYS A 110 17.25 -2.82 -7.77
C LYS A 110 18.76 -2.79 -7.46
N SER A 111 19.34 -1.63 -7.18
CA SER A 111 20.73 -1.52 -6.75
C SER A 111 20.96 -1.92 -5.28
N TYR A 112 19.89 -1.99 -4.48
CA TYR A 112 19.97 -2.44 -3.09
C TYR A 112 19.97 -3.97 -3.02
N PRO A 113 20.76 -4.57 -2.11
CA PRO A 113 20.76 -6.01 -1.92
C PRO A 113 19.37 -6.50 -1.47
N ASN A 114 19.04 -7.72 -1.85
CA ASN A 114 17.79 -8.41 -1.51
C ASN A 114 16.50 -7.74 -2.07
N CYS A 115 16.64 -6.75 -2.95
CA CYS A 115 15.53 -6.31 -3.79
C CYS A 115 15.13 -7.46 -4.73
N VAL A 116 13.89 -7.93 -4.63
CA VAL A 116 13.34 -8.98 -5.51
C VAL A 116 12.36 -8.42 -6.54
N ALA A 117 12.27 -7.08 -6.66
CA ALA A 117 11.41 -6.44 -7.63
C ALA A 117 11.92 -6.58 -9.07
N GLU A 118 10.99 -6.75 -10.00
CA GLU A 118 11.27 -6.83 -11.43
C GLU A 118 10.59 -5.69 -12.18
N ARG A 119 11.08 -5.35 -13.37
CA ARG A 119 10.42 -4.36 -14.25
C ARG A 119 9.07 -4.87 -14.75
N GLY A 120 8.96 -6.18 -14.97
CA GLY A 120 7.87 -6.77 -15.73
C GLY A 120 7.97 -6.54 -17.23
N ASP A 121 6.86 -6.79 -17.92
CA ASP A 121 6.71 -6.54 -19.35
C ASP A 121 6.81 -5.02 -19.65
N GLU A 122 7.73 -4.66 -20.53
CA GLU A 122 7.99 -3.28 -20.93
C GLU A 122 6.86 -2.68 -21.78
N SER A 123 6.01 -3.53 -22.37
CA SER A 123 4.85 -3.09 -23.16
C SER A 123 3.65 -2.66 -22.31
N LEU A 124 3.62 -3.00 -21.02
CA LEU A 124 2.55 -2.63 -20.10
C LEU A 124 2.68 -1.19 -19.61
N GLU A 125 1.54 -0.56 -19.36
CA GLU A 125 1.50 0.70 -18.63
C GLU A 125 2.05 0.54 -17.21
N GLY A 126 2.72 1.58 -16.74
CA GLY A 126 3.40 1.56 -15.44
C GLY A 126 4.74 0.84 -15.48
N VAL A 127 5.34 0.70 -14.31
CA VAL A 127 6.68 0.17 -14.09
C VAL A 127 6.61 -0.76 -12.89
N ALA A 128 7.30 -1.89 -12.94
CA ALA A 128 7.30 -2.89 -11.88
C ALA A 128 5.96 -3.61 -11.67
N ASN A 129 5.21 -3.84 -12.76
CA ASN A 129 4.17 -4.86 -12.78
C ASN A 129 4.84 -6.23 -12.79
N HIS A 130 4.81 -7.00 -11.70
CA HIS A 130 5.51 -8.28 -11.63
C HIS A 130 4.87 -9.22 -10.63
N ASN A 131 5.26 -10.50 -10.67
CA ASN A 131 4.80 -11.49 -9.70
C ASN A 131 5.98 -12.24 -9.07
N LEU A 132 5.79 -12.69 -7.83
CA LEU A 132 6.79 -13.42 -7.05
C LEU A 132 6.19 -14.73 -6.56
N LEU A 133 6.83 -15.83 -6.95
CA LEU A 133 6.47 -17.16 -6.48
C LEU A 133 7.13 -17.45 -5.12
N ILE A 134 6.36 -18.04 -4.23
CA ILE A 134 6.80 -18.51 -2.91
C ILE A 134 6.71 -20.04 -2.91
N LYS A 135 7.84 -20.67 -2.63
CA LYS A 135 7.95 -22.12 -2.54
C LYS A 135 7.51 -22.67 -1.19
N ASP A 136 7.09 -23.93 -1.17
CA ASP A 136 6.86 -24.66 0.07
C ASP A 136 8.09 -24.69 0.98
N SER A 137 7.91 -25.12 2.23
CA SER A 137 8.96 -25.18 3.25
C SER A 137 10.14 -26.08 2.86
N LYS A 138 9.94 -27.00 1.91
CA LYS A 138 10.96 -27.88 1.34
C LYS A 138 11.74 -27.25 0.19
N GLY A 139 11.22 -26.18 -0.42
CA GLY A 139 11.79 -25.55 -1.60
C GLY A 139 11.54 -26.33 -2.89
N GLU A 140 10.53 -27.21 -2.92
CA GLU A 140 10.28 -28.12 -4.04
C GLU A 140 9.25 -27.57 -5.02
N LYS A 141 8.18 -26.94 -4.51
CA LYS A 141 7.03 -26.51 -5.32
C LYS A 141 6.73 -25.04 -5.09
N ASP A 142 6.39 -24.33 -6.17
CA ASP A 142 5.80 -22.99 -6.07
C ASP A 142 4.33 -23.17 -5.65
N ILE A 143 3.97 -22.71 -4.44
CA ILE A 143 2.64 -22.97 -3.84
C ILE A 143 1.84 -21.70 -3.59
N PHE A 144 2.48 -20.53 -3.62
CA PHE A 144 1.82 -19.25 -3.45
C PHE A 144 2.43 -18.20 -4.36
N ASN A 145 1.65 -17.20 -4.74
CA ASN A 145 2.11 -16.11 -5.60
C ASN A 145 1.73 -14.75 -5.03
N ILE A 146 2.56 -13.75 -5.29
CA ILE A 146 2.27 -12.35 -4.98
C ILE A 146 2.30 -11.57 -6.29
N TYR A 147 1.23 -10.86 -6.63
CA TYR A 147 1.17 -9.94 -7.76
C TYR A 147 1.36 -8.50 -7.27
N LEU A 148 2.27 -7.77 -7.90
CA LEU A 148 2.46 -6.34 -7.70
C LEU A 148 2.03 -5.60 -8.96
N ILE A 149 1.07 -4.70 -8.82
CA ILE A 149 0.51 -3.91 -9.93
C ILE A 149 0.80 -2.43 -9.67
N ASP A 150 1.40 -1.77 -10.66
CA ASP A 150 1.51 -0.32 -10.68
C ASP A 150 0.15 0.26 -11.07
N SER A 151 -0.63 0.67 -10.07
CA SER A 151 -1.95 1.28 -10.25
C SER A 151 -1.91 2.68 -10.88
N LEU A 152 -0.76 3.08 -11.43
CA LEU A 152 -0.50 4.35 -12.09
C LEU A 152 -0.57 5.53 -11.11
N SER A 153 -0.79 6.74 -11.63
CA SER A 153 -0.77 7.98 -10.86
C SER A 153 -2.15 8.65 -10.96
N SER A 154 -2.20 9.90 -11.41
CA SER A 154 -3.45 10.64 -11.57
C SER A 154 -3.81 10.84 -13.04
N THR A 155 -5.10 10.91 -13.31
CA THR A 155 -5.65 11.41 -14.59
C THR A 155 -5.42 12.92 -14.72
N PRO A 156 -5.54 13.50 -15.94
CA PRO A 156 -5.37 14.95 -16.13
C PRO A 156 -6.31 15.85 -15.31
N ASP A 157 -7.50 15.34 -14.93
CA ASP A 157 -8.46 16.02 -14.05
C ASP A 157 -8.23 15.71 -12.55
N GLY A 158 -7.07 15.15 -12.23
CA GLY A 158 -6.58 14.92 -10.87
C GLY A 158 -7.24 13.78 -10.12
N ARG A 159 -7.91 12.85 -10.81
CA ARG A 159 -8.49 11.64 -10.20
C ARG A 159 -7.46 10.54 -10.15
N CYS A 160 -7.73 9.52 -9.34
CA CYS A 160 -6.96 8.29 -9.37
C CYS A 160 -7.12 7.60 -10.74
N ALA A 161 -6.00 7.19 -11.32
CA ALA A 161 -5.98 6.37 -12.53
C ALA A 161 -6.39 4.93 -12.19
N ALA A 162 -7.01 4.24 -13.15
CA ALA A 162 -7.37 2.84 -13.02
C ALA A 162 -6.29 1.93 -13.61
N VAL A 163 -6.17 0.72 -13.07
CA VAL A 163 -5.38 -0.36 -13.70
C VAL A 163 -5.93 -0.63 -15.10
N THR A 164 -5.04 -0.67 -16.08
CA THR A 164 -5.45 -0.78 -17.49
C THR A 164 -5.90 -2.18 -17.85
N LYS A 165 -6.64 -2.31 -18.96
CA LYS A 165 -6.99 -3.61 -19.53
C LYS A 165 -5.75 -4.43 -19.89
N GLY A 166 -4.68 -3.80 -20.37
CA GLY A 166 -3.42 -4.48 -20.66
C GLY A 166 -2.78 -5.09 -19.41
N GLN A 167 -2.79 -4.38 -18.29
CA GLN A 167 -2.33 -4.92 -17.00
C GLN A 167 -3.22 -6.08 -16.51
N ILE A 168 -4.54 -5.99 -16.70
CA ILE A 168 -5.48 -7.06 -16.36
C ILE A 168 -5.23 -8.31 -17.23
N GLU A 169 -5.06 -8.13 -18.53
CA GLU A 169 -4.75 -9.20 -19.49
C GLU A 169 -3.41 -9.87 -19.16
N TRP A 170 -2.40 -9.09 -18.75
CA TRP A 170 -1.15 -9.62 -18.23
C TRP A 170 -1.35 -10.49 -17.00
N TYR A 171 -2.08 -10.00 -15.98
CA TYR A 171 -2.39 -10.80 -14.79
C TYR A 171 -3.08 -12.12 -15.17
N GLN A 172 -4.12 -12.07 -16.01
CA GLN A 172 -4.87 -13.26 -16.43
C GLN A 172 -3.98 -14.26 -17.16
N LYS A 173 -3.13 -13.77 -18.07
CA LYS A 173 -2.16 -14.59 -18.80
C LYS A 173 -1.17 -15.26 -17.83
N THR A 174 -0.58 -14.50 -16.92
CA THR A 174 0.36 -15.04 -15.92
C THR A 174 -0.32 -16.06 -15.00
N ARG A 175 -1.55 -15.79 -14.54
CA ARG A 175 -2.37 -16.74 -13.75
C ARG A 175 -2.57 -18.06 -14.50
N ASP A 176 -2.95 -17.99 -15.77
CA ASP A 176 -3.27 -19.17 -16.56
C ASP A 176 -2.00 -19.97 -16.94
N GLU A 177 -0.87 -19.30 -17.19
CA GLU A 177 0.46 -19.93 -17.35
C GLU A 177 0.91 -20.65 -16.08
N LEU A 178 0.72 -20.03 -14.90
CA LEU A 178 1.01 -20.68 -13.61
C LEU A 178 0.13 -21.90 -13.40
N LYS A 179 -1.16 -21.83 -13.73
CA LYS A 179 -2.05 -22.98 -13.67
C LYS A 179 -1.60 -24.11 -14.59
N GLU A 180 -1.22 -23.81 -15.83
CA GLU A 180 -0.71 -24.82 -16.77
C GLU A 180 0.55 -25.50 -16.22
N LYS A 181 1.47 -24.72 -15.67
CA LYS A 181 2.72 -25.21 -15.07
C LYS A 181 2.50 -26.07 -13.82
N HIS A 182 1.53 -25.71 -12.98
CA HIS A 182 1.34 -26.31 -11.65
C HIS A 182 0.14 -27.28 -11.55
N GLY A 183 -0.69 -27.36 -12.60
CA GLY A 183 -1.86 -28.23 -12.68
C GLY A 183 -3.13 -27.68 -12.04
N ASP A 184 -3.02 -26.65 -11.20
CA ASP A 184 -4.13 -25.93 -10.59
C ASP A 184 -3.76 -24.45 -10.37
N TYR A 185 -4.75 -23.61 -10.11
CA TYR A 185 -4.53 -22.20 -9.81
C TYR A 185 -3.71 -22.02 -8.52
N VAL A 186 -2.62 -21.26 -8.61
CA VAL A 186 -1.76 -20.93 -7.46
C VAL A 186 -2.42 -19.82 -6.64
N LYS A 187 -2.61 -20.05 -5.34
CA LYS A 187 -3.21 -19.05 -4.44
C LYS A 187 -2.33 -17.80 -4.37
N SER A 188 -2.96 -16.63 -4.33
CA SER A 188 -2.22 -15.38 -4.45
C SER A 188 -2.78 -14.19 -3.67
N LEU A 189 -1.88 -13.24 -3.42
CA LEU A 189 -2.21 -11.89 -2.97
C LEU A 189 -1.89 -10.88 -4.07
N VAL A 190 -2.65 -9.80 -4.12
CA VAL A 190 -2.34 -8.62 -4.94
C VAL A 190 -1.95 -7.46 -4.03
N PHE A 191 -0.89 -6.73 -4.39
CA PHE A 191 -0.63 -5.42 -3.80
C PHE A 191 -0.55 -4.35 -4.89
N GLN A 192 -1.21 -3.23 -4.63
CA GLN A 192 -1.20 -2.04 -5.45
C GLN A 192 -1.24 -0.81 -4.56
N HIS A 193 -1.09 0.39 -5.14
CA HIS A 193 -1.14 1.61 -4.36
C HIS A 193 -2.56 2.16 -4.25
N ILE A 194 -3.19 2.48 -5.38
CA ILE A 194 -4.54 3.03 -5.48
C ILE A 194 -5.58 1.91 -5.32
N PRO A 195 -6.62 2.09 -4.48
CA PRO A 195 -7.68 1.11 -4.26
C PRO A 195 -8.53 0.85 -5.52
N MET A 196 -9.07 -0.36 -5.67
CA MET A 196 -10.12 -0.67 -6.65
C MET A 196 -11.42 0.09 -6.35
N CYS A 197 -12.25 0.31 -7.38
CA CYS A 197 -13.57 0.94 -7.27
C CYS A 197 -14.47 0.29 -6.21
N GLU A 198 -14.41 -1.03 -6.10
CA GLU A 198 -15.19 -1.87 -5.18
C GLU A 198 -14.82 -1.64 -3.72
N MET A 199 -13.78 -0.87 -3.41
CA MET A 199 -13.54 -0.43 -2.04
C MET A 199 -14.72 0.36 -1.48
N TRP A 200 -15.50 1.07 -2.32
CA TRP A 200 -16.74 1.72 -1.92
C TRP A 200 -17.82 0.76 -1.41
N GLU A 201 -17.78 -0.49 -1.86
CA GLU A 201 -18.70 -1.52 -1.40
C GLU A 201 -18.45 -1.86 0.08
N LEU A 202 -17.28 -1.58 0.63
CA LEU A 202 -17.07 -1.73 2.07
C LEU A 202 -17.66 -0.57 2.89
N PHE A 203 -18.28 0.44 2.27
CA PHE A 203 -18.86 1.60 2.94
C PHE A 203 -20.37 1.69 2.74
N LYS A 204 -21.04 2.32 3.71
CA LYS A 204 -22.45 2.71 3.67
C LYS A 204 -22.57 4.20 3.89
N GLU A 205 -23.45 4.83 3.11
CA GLU A 205 -23.85 6.21 3.38
C GLU A 205 -24.61 6.27 4.71
N VAL A 206 -24.24 7.24 5.55
CA VAL A 206 -24.81 7.44 6.89
C VAL A 206 -25.16 8.91 7.12
N PRO A 207 -26.11 9.24 8.00
CA PRO A 207 -26.36 10.61 8.40
C PRO A 207 -25.12 11.23 9.06
N LYS A 208 -24.91 12.54 8.88
CA LYS A 208 -23.84 13.30 9.57
C LYS A 208 -23.86 13.15 11.10
N SER A 209 -25.03 12.91 11.69
CA SER A 209 -25.15 12.69 13.14
C SER A 209 -24.56 11.36 13.61
N ARG A 210 -24.43 10.36 12.73
CA ARG A 210 -23.80 9.07 13.03
C ARG A 210 -22.30 9.29 13.19
N LYS A 211 -21.76 8.95 14.36
CA LYS A 211 -20.32 9.00 14.63
C LYS A 211 -19.82 7.61 15.03
N PRO A 212 -18.62 7.20 14.60
CA PRO A 212 -17.72 7.88 13.64
C PRO A 212 -18.26 7.94 12.20
N HIS A 213 -17.71 8.80 11.34
CA HIS A 213 -17.97 8.81 9.90
C HIS A 213 -16.80 9.47 9.16
N ALA A 214 -16.61 9.10 7.89
CA ALA A 214 -15.78 9.80 6.92
C ALA A 214 -16.65 10.74 6.04
N GLN A 215 -16.07 11.84 5.58
CA GLN A 215 -16.75 12.76 4.66
C GLN A 215 -16.39 12.40 3.22
N GLY A 216 -17.39 12.32 2.33
CA GLY A 216 -17.16 12.13 0.91
C GLY A 216 -16.69 13.40 0.19
N PHE A 217 -15.94 13.20 -0.88
CA PHE A 217 -15.40 14.25 -1.75
C PHE A 217 -15.85 14.05 -3.20
N ARG A 218 -15.64 15.07 -4.05
CA ARG A 218 -16.05 15.08 -5.47
C ARG A 218 -17.51 14.66 -5.67
N GLU A 219 -17.79 13.55 -6.35
CA GLU A 219 -19.13 13.00 -6.60
C GLU A 219 -19.90 12.69 -5.30
N HIS A 220 -19.17 12.49 -4.21
CA HIS A 220 -19.68 12.17 -2.89
C HIS A 220 -19.73 13.41 -1.97
N ALA A 221 -19.52 14.62 -2.50
CA ALA A 221 -19.51 15.84 -1.71
C ALA A 221 -20.85 16.06 -0.99
N GLY A 222 -20.77 16.35 0.32
CA GLY A 222 -21.93 16.57 1.18
C GLY A 222 -22.50 15.29 1.81
N LYS A 223 -21.99 14.13 1.41
CA LYS A 223 -22.35 12.83 1.98
C LYS A 223 -21.34 12.38 3.03
N TYR A 224 -21.76 11.45 3.89
CA TYR A 224 -20.94 10.90 4.96
C TYR A 224 -21.06 9.39 4.93
N TYR A 225 -19.96 8.71 5.24
CA TYR A 225 -19.85 7.27 5.11
C TYR A 225 -19.31 6.63 6.36
N TRP A 226 -19.75 5.41 6.64
CA TRP A 226 -19.11 4.53 7.60
C TRP A 226 -18.90 3.17 6.97
N ILE A 227 -17.92 2.44 7.49
CA ILE A 227 -17.66 1.07 7.05
C ILE A 227 -18.88 0.17 7.31
N ASP A 228 -19.21 -0.69 6.35
CA ASP A 228 -20.25 -1.69 6.51
C ASP A 228 -19.74 -2.80 7.43
N GLU A 229 -20.18 -2.77 8.68
CA GLU A 229 -19.77 -3.76 9.69
C GLU A 229 -20.15 -5.20 9.33
N ASN A 230 -21.09 -5.41 8.40
CA ASN A 230 -21.44 -6.74 7.90
C ASN A 230 -20.42 -7.27 6.86
N ARG A 231 -19.65 -6.38 6.24
CA ARG A 231 -18.62 -6.70 5.25
C ARG A 231 -17.22 -6.73 5.87
N LEU A 232 -17.08 -6.28 7.12
CA LEU A 232 -15.81 -6.34 7.83
C LEU A 232 -15.42 -7.76 8.22
N ILE A 233 -14.16 -8.11 8.00
CA ILE A 233 -13.57 -9.26 8.67
C ILE A 233 -13.38 -8.88 10.14
N LYS A 234 -14.12 -9.54 11.03
CA LYS A 234 -14.11 -9.23 12.46
C LYS A 234 -12.69 -9.23 13.02
N GLY A 235 -12.39 -8.22 13.85
CA GLY A 235 -11.06 -8.03 14.44
C GLY A 235 -10.03 -7.38 13.51
N ASN A 236 -10.38 -7.08 12.25
CA ASN A 236 -9.47 -6.48 11.28
C ASN A 236 -9.90 -5.09 10.83
N CYS A 237 -10.60 -4.34 11.69
CA CYS A 237 -10.87 -2.92 11.46
C CYS A 237 -10.29 -2.14 12.63
N ASP A 238 -9.12 -1.53 12.42
CA ASP A 238 -8.51 -0.67 13.44
C ASP A 238 -9.16 0.72 13.42
N PHE A 239 -9.27 1.31 12.23
CA PHE A 239 -9.89 2.62 12.03
C PHE A 239 -10.22 2.93 10.57
N THR A 240 -11.15 3.86 10.37
CA THR A 240 -11.57 4.37 9.06
C THR A 240 -11.91 5.85 9.20
N TYR A 241 -11.01 6.75 8.78
CA TYR A 241 -11.21 8.19 8.97
C TYR A 241 -11.43 8.97 7.67
N GLU A 242 -11.25 8.34 6.51
CA GLU A 242 -11.50 8.96 5.20
C GLU A 242 -12.17 7.99 4.23
N THR A 243 -12.84 8.55 3.22
CA THR A 243 -13.47 7.76 2.17
C THR A 243 -12.43 7.31 1.15
N PRO A 244 -12.60 6.14 0.52
CA PRO A 244 -11.68 5.64 -0.50
C PRO A 244 -11.48 6.63 -1.66
N ALA A 245 -10.22 6.87 -2.04
CA ALA A 245 -9.88 7.59 -3.26
C ALA A 245 -9.70 6.61 -4.43
N THR A 246 -10.82 6.12 -4.96
CA THR A 246 -10.83 5.13 -6.06
C THR A 246 -10.78 5.80 -7.43
N PRO A 247 -10.42 5.06 -8.48
CA PRO A 247 -10.62 5.49 -9.86
C PRO A 247 -12.11 5.78 -10.13
N SER A 248 -12.37 6.63 -11.13
CA SER A 248 -13.75 6.90 -11.58
C SER A 248 -14.21 5.94 -12.68
N GLU A 249 -13.28 5.30 -13.37
CA GLU A 249 -13.56 4.22 -14.32
C GLU A 249 -13.33 2.87 -13.62
N ASN A 250 -14.33 1.99 -13.68
CA ASN A 250 -14.15 0.59 -13.32
C ASN A 250 -13.75 -0.19 -14.57
N THR A 251 -12.48 -0.63 -14.62
CA THR A 251 -11.92 -1.34 -15.77
C THR A 251 -12.23 -2.84 -15.76
N GLY A 252 -12.85 -3.37 -14.70
CA GLY A 252 -13.09 -4.79 -14.49
C GLY A 252 -11.98 -5.50 -13.70
N GLU A 253 -11.07 -4.75 -13.08
CA GLU A 253 -9.96 -5.28 -12.27
C GLU A 253 -10.45 -6.25 -11.19
N PHE A 254 -11.40 -5.80 -10.36
CA PHE A 254 -11.97 -6.62 -9.28
C PHE A 254 -12.58 -7.93 -9.78
N ASP A 255 -13.35 -7.86 -10.88
CA ASP A 255 -13.98 -9.05 -11.47
C ASP A 255 -12.93 -10.02 -12.03
N ALA A 256 -11.85 -9.51 -12.62
CA ALA A 256 -10.74 -10.34 -13.10
C ALA A 256 -10.01 -11.04 -11.96
N LEU A 257 -9.70 -10.33 -10.86
CA LEU A 257 -9.00 -10.88 -9.71
C LEU A 257 -9.82 -11.98 -9.00
N ARG A 258 -11.14 -11.79 -8.85
CA ARG A 258 -11.99 -12.78 -8.17
C ARG A 258 -12.40 -13.96 -9.06
N GLU A 259 -12.22 -13.86 -10.37
CA GLU A 259 -12.82 -14.74 -11.38
C GLU A 259 -12.60 -16.23 -11.11
N LYS A 260 -11.39 -16.61 -10.68
CA LYS A 260 -11.00 -18.02 -10.45
C LYS A 260 -10.84 -18.38 -8.98
N GLY A 261 -11.01 -17.42 -8.07
CA GLY A 261 -10.81 -17.60 -6.63
C GLY A 261 -9.36 -17.95 -6.24
N ASP A 262 -8.40 -17.69 -7.13
CA ASP A 262 -6.97 -17.85 -6.91
C ASP A 262 -6.40 -16.68 -6.10
N VAL A 263 -6.85 -15.46 -6.39
CA VAL A 263 -6.54 -14.27 -5.59
C VAL A 263 -7.43 -14.28 -4.35
N ILE A 264 -6.83 -14.41 -3.17
CA ILE A 264 -7.58 -14.46 -1.90
C ILE A 264 -7.75 -13.08 -1.28
N ALA A 265 -6.83 -12.14 -1.55
CA ALA A 265 -6.98 -10.75 -1.15
C ALA A 265 -6.17 -9.77 -2.00
N ALA A 266 -6.64 -8.53 -2.04
CA ALA A 266 -5.93 -7.38 -2.58
C ALA A 266 -5.69 -6.33 -1.49
N PHE A 267 -4.48 -5.81 -1.39
CA PHE A 267 -4.08 -4.81 -0.39
C PHE A 267 -3.61 -3.51 -1.05
N CYS A 268 -4.02 -2.39 -0.47
CA CYS A 268 -3.63 -1.05 -0.94
C CYS A 268 -3.18 -0.12 0.21
N GLY A 269 -2.54 0.97 -0.18
CA GLY A 269 -2.19 2.11 0.67
C GLY A 269 -3.04 3.32 0.29
N HIS A 270 -2.38 4.44 -0.04
CA HIS A 270 -2.94 5.66 -0.66
C HIS A 270 -3.79 6.53 0.28
N ASP A 271 -4.81 5.95 0.92
CA ASP A 271 -5.63 6.64 1.92
C ASP A 271 -5.04 6.38 3.32
N HIS A 272 -4.13 7.27 3.75
CA HIS A 272 -3.26 7.06 4.90
C HIS A 272 -4.01 6.83 6.21
N ASN A 273 -5.24 7.33 6.32
CA ASN A 273 -6.03 7.30 7.54
C ASN A 273 -7.01 6.11 7.60
N ASN A 274 -6.79 5.07 6.80
CA ASN A 274 -7.58 3.85 6.82
C ASN A 274 -6.71 2.64 7.19
N SER A 275 -7.19 1.83 8.13
CA SER A 275 -6.65 0.49 8.41
C SER A 275 -7.81 -0.44 8.70
N PHE A 276 -8.19 -1.22 7.68
CA PHE A 276 -9.22 -2.23 7.82
C PHE A 276 -9.11 -3.32 6.75
N VAL A 277 -9.81 -4.42 6.95
CA VAL A 277 -9.98 -5.52 5.99
C VAL A 277 -11.45 -5.91 5.94
N GLY A 278 -12.00 -5.97 4.74
CA GLY A 278 -13.36 -6.40 4.48
C GLY A 278 -13.44 -7.36 3.31
N GLU A 279 -14.57 -8.02 3.17
CA GLU A 279 -14.87 -8.93 2.07
C GLU A 279 -16.07 -8.40 1.28
N TYR A 280 -15.94 -8.42 -0.04
CA TYR A 280 -17.05 -8.18 -0.94
C TYR A 280 -17.01 -9.22 -2.04
N ASN A 281 -18.14 -9.91 -2.27
CA ASN A 281 -18.29 -10.95 -3.28
C ASN A 281 -17.07 -11.90 -3.33
N GLY A 282 -16.69 -12.51 -2.21
CA GLY A 282 -15.64 -13.53 -2.16
C GLY A 282 -14.20 -13.03 -2.43
N LEU A 283 -13.96 -11.73 -2.57
CA LEU A 283 -12.62 -11.14 -2.58
C LEU A 283 -12.42 -10.29 -1.33
N ILE A 284 -11.31 -10.52 -0.64
CA ILE A 284 -10.91 -9.72 0.52
C ILE A 284 -10.14 -8.48 0.03
N MET A 285 -10.49 -7.31 0.56
CA MET A 285 -9.81 -6.04 0.27
C MET A 285 -9.34 -5.42 1.58
N GLY A 286 -8.08 -4.98 1.62
CA GLY A 286 -7.46 -4.42 2.82
C GLY A 286 -6.76 -3.09 2.58
N TYR A 287 -7.01 -2.12 3.47
CA TYR A 287 -6.17 -0.94 3.60
C TYR A 287 -5.07 -1.12 4.63
N THR A 288 -3.92 -0.58 4.28
CA THR A 288 -2.81 -0.37 5.21
C THR A 288 -2.57 1.12 5.34
N GLN A 289 -2.52 1.57 6.59
CA GLN A 289 -2.35 2.98 6.93
C GLN A 289 -0.98 3.51 6.54
N GLY A 290 -0.86 4.84 6.48
CA GLY A 290 0.42 5.48 6.19
C GLY A 290 1.44 5.33 7.32
N CYS A 291 2.65 4.90 6.96
CA CYS A 291 3.80 4.75 7.87
C CYS A 291 4.52 6.09 8.13
N GLY A 292 4.45 7.04 7.20
CA GLY A 292 5.25 8.26 7.19
C GLY A 292 4.86 9.32 8.22
N PHE A 293 5.85 10.02 8.79
CA PHE A 293 5.66 11.15 9.71
C PHE A 293 5.83 12.53 9.06
N ASN A 294 6.31 12.58 7.82
CA ASN A 294 6.47 13.82 7.04
C ASN A 294 5.32 14.09 6.07
N VAL A 295 4.19 13.43 6.32
CA VAL A 295 2.94 13.51 5.56
C VAL A 295 1.73 13.36 6.47
N TYR A 296 0.55 13.78 6.00
CA TYR A 296 -0.70 13.58 6.71
C TYR A 296 -0.93 12.11 7.10
N GLY A 297 -1.72 11.86 8.14
CA GLY A 297 -2.11 10.50 8.51
C GLY A 297 -2.47 10.33 9.99
N PRO A 298 -2.64 9.09 10.47
CA PRO A 298 -3.50 8.80 11.62
C PRO A 298 -2.77 8.90 12.96
N LYS A 299 -2.12 10.04 13.23
CA LYS A 299 -1.47 10.34 14.54
C LYS A 299 -0.48 9.25 14.97
N LEU A 300 -0.68 8.62 16.13
CA LEU A 300 0.15 7.52 16.62
C LEU A 300 -0.26 6.15 16.05
N GLU A 301 -1.30 6.10 15.23
CA GLU A 301 -1.80 4.88 14.60
C GLU A 301 -1.09 4.60 13.27
N ARG A 302 -0.15 5.47 12.88
CA ARG A 302 0.84 5.21 11.84
C ARG A 302 1.52 3.89 12.10
N GLY A 303 1.68 3.07 11.08
CA GLY A 303 2.09 1.69 11.29
C GLY A 303 2.37 0.95 10.01
N VAL A 304 2.50 -0.36 10.17
CA VAL A 304 2.65 -1.34 9.11
C VAL A 304 1.58 -2.42 9.28
N ARG A 305 1.27 -3.15 8.22
CA ARG A 305 0.39 -4.32 8.28
C ARG A 305 1.22 -5.59 8.16
N ILE A 306 0.93 -6.56 9.02
CA ILE A 306 1.51 -7.90 8.97
C ILE A 306 0.48 -8.85 8.38
N ILE A 307 0.92 -9.71 7.46
CA ILE A 307 0.11 -10.74 6.82
C ILE A 307 0.86 -12.07 7.00
N ASP A 308 0.22 -13.00 7.70
CA ASP A 308 0.77 -14.31 8.02
C ASP A 308 0.06 -15.38 7.19
N LEU A 309 0.84 -16.10 6.38
CA LEU A 309 0.42 -17.22 5.56
C LEU A 309 0.82 -18.55 6.22
N ASP A 310 0.07 -19.61 5.92
CA ASP A 310 0.34 -20.98 6.34
C ASP A 310 0.24 -21.93 5.15
N GLU A 311 1.32 -22.65 4.84
CA GLU A 311 1.34 -23.59 3.71
C GLU A 311 0.33 -24.74 3.86
N ASN A 312 -0.14 -25.02 5.07
CA ASN A 312 -1.17 -26.03 5.33
C ASN A 312 -2.59 -25.52 5.01
N ASN A 313 -2.79 -24.21 4.85
CA ASN A 313 -4.07 -23.64 4.43
C ASN A 313 -3.89 -22.32 3.66
N LEU A 314 -3.59 -22.44 2.37
CA LEU A 314 -3.33 -21.32 1.47
C LEU A 314 -4.60 -20.54 1.03
N ASN A 315 -5.79 -20.97 1.45
CA ASN A 315 -7.04 -20.26 1.15
C ASN A 315 -7.34 -19.14 2.16
N THR A 316 -6.52 -18.99 3.18
CA THR A 316 -6.72 -18.00 4.24
C THR A 316 -5.39 -17.44 4.72
N PHE A 317 -5.47 -16.38 5.51
CA PHE A 317 -4.35 -15.72 6.16
C PHE A 317 -4.84 -15.05 7.44
N SER A 318 -3.91 -14.76 8.34
CA SER A 318 -4.18 -13.84 9.45
C SER A 318 -3.47 -12.52 9.21
N THR A 319 -4.05 -11.41 9.68
CA THR A 319 -3.42 -10.10 9.57
C THR A 319 -3.65 -9.29 10.83
N TYR A 320 -2.72 -8.38 11.12
CA TYR A 320 -2.78 -7.40 12.20
C TYR A 320 -1.90 -6.20 11.83
N THR A 321 -1.93 -5.15 12.64
CA THR A 321 -1.07 -4.00 12.46
C THR A 321 -0.10 -3.85 13.64
N THR A 322 1.08 -3.31 13.33
CA THR A 322 2.02 -2.80 14.34
C THR A 322 2.09 -1.29 14.15
N MET A 323 1.60 -0.56 15.16
CA MET A 323 1.50 0.89 15.12
C MET A 323 2.54 1.55 16.01
N TYR A 324 2.82 2.82 15.74
CA TYR A 324 3.71 3.62 16.56
C TYR A 324 3.27 3.64 18.03
N LYS A 325 1.96 3.73 18.31
CA LYS A 325 1.40 3.67 19.67
C LYS A 325 1.70 2.37 20.43
N ASP A 326 2.01 1.28 19.72
CA ASP A 326 2.32 -0.02 20.33
C ASP A 326 3.79 -0.10 20.79
N ILE A 327 4.64 0.80 20.27
CA ILE A 327 6.09 0.77 20.45
C ILE A 327 6.57 2.01 21.23
N LYS A 328 5.96 3.17 20.95
CA LYS A 328 6.36 4.49 21.43
C LYS A 328 5.15 5.34 21.79
N SER A 329 5.41 6.50 22.37
CA SER A 329 4.40 7.46 22.80
C SER A 329 4.60 8.84 22.15
N VAL A 330 3.63 9.76 22.33
CA VAL A 330 3.77 11.16 21.90
C VAL A 330 5.05 11.83 22.47
N LYS A 331 5.54 11.36 23.63
CA LYS A 331 6.71 11.95 24.28
C LYS A 331 7.99 11.73 23.47
N ASP A 332 8.05 10.60 22.77
CA ASP A 332 9.20 10.12 21.99
C ASP A 332 9.30 10.78 20.61
N ILE A 333 8.23 11.45 20.16
CA ILE A 333 8.20 12.17 18.88
C ILE A 333 9.30 13.23 18.83
N HIS A 334 10.18 13.11 17.84
CA HIS A 334 11.32 14.01 17.64
C HIS A 334 10.87 15.41 17.22
N ASN A 335 9.90 15.52 16.30
CA ASN A 335 9.38 16.80 15.83
C ASN A 335 7.88 16.95 16.11
N LYS A 336 7.57 17.37 17.34
CA LYS A 336 6.18 17.52 17.84
C LYS A 336 5.35 18.51 17.04
N VAL A 337 5.96 19.59 16.54
CA VAL A 337 5.26 20.60 15.73
C VAL A 337 4.85 20.01 14.38
N LYS A 338 5.79 19.36 13.67
CA LYS A 338 5.53 18.71 12.38
C LYS A 338 4.52 17.57 12.52
N TYR A 339 4.66 16.76 13.56
CA TYR A 339 3.71 15.72 13.92
C TYR A 339 2.30 16.29 14.14
N LEU A 340 2.15 17.38 14.90
CA LEU A 340 0.85 18.01 15.13
C LEU A 340 0.25 18.52 13.81
N ILE A 341 1.03 19.20 12.97
CA ILE A 341 0.56 19.70 11.68
C ILE A 341 0.02 18.54 10.83
N TYR A 342 0.79 17.46 10.67
CA TYR A 342 0.39 16.35 9.83
C TYR A 342 -0.69 15.46 10.42
N SER A 343 -0.88 15.46 11.73
CA SER A 343 -1.98 14.77 12.39
C SER A 343 -3.37 15.36 12.11
N TYR A 344 -3.41 16.60 11.62
CA TYR A 344 -4.64 17.33 11.30
C TYR A 344 -4.62 17.91 9.88
N ALA A 345 -3.55 17.62 9.12
CA ALA A 345 -3.46 18.03 7.74
C ALA A 345 -4.56 17.32 6.93
N PRO A 346 -5.25 18.06 6.06
CA PRO A 346 -6.23 17.46 5.15
C PRO A 346 -5.52 16.47 4.19
N PRO A 347 -6.19 15.37 3.80
CA PRO A 347 -5.63 14.40 2.85
C PRO A 347 -5.42 14.99 1.45
N SER A 348 -6.25 15.97 1.07
CA SER A 348 -6.15 16.63 -0.23
C SER A 348 -6.66 18.07 -0.18
N VAL A 349 -6.29 18.89 -1.17
CA VAL A 349 -6.82 20.26 -1.33
C VAL A 349 -8.36 20.25 -1.40
N GLU A 350 -8.92 19.27 -2.09
CA GLU A 350 -10.37 19.09 -2.24
C GLU A 350 -11.08 18.90 -0.90
N SER A 351 -10.45 18.21 0.04
CA SER A 351 -11.01 18.03 1.37
C SER A 351 -11.12 19.33 2.18
N VAL A 352 -10.41 20.38 1.75
CA VAL A 352 -10.45 21.71 2.38
C VAL A 352 -11.48 22.63 1.72
N ILE A 353 -11.80 22.44 0.43
CA ILE A 353 -12.70 23.30 -0.35
C ILE A 353 -14.04 23.56 0.37
N PRO A 354 -14.74 22.55 0.93
CA PRO A 354 -16.00 22.80 1.65
C PRO A 354 -15.83 23.71 2.88
N LYS A 355 -14.70 23.60 3.59
CA LYS A 355 -14.40 24.45 4.75
C LYS A 355 -14.07 25.87 4.31
N LEU A 356 -13.31 26.05 3.23
CA LEU A 356 -12.99 27.37 2.67
C LEU A 356 -14.23 28.11 2.19
N LYS A 357 -15.13 27.42 1.45
CA LYS A 357 -16.44 27.97 1.04
C LYS A 357 -17.28 28.38 2.24
N LYS A 358 -17.36 27.53 3.28
CA LYS A 358 -18.09 27.85 4.52
C LYS A 358 -17.48 29.04 5.28
N ALA A 359 -16.17 29.22 5.20
CA ALA A 359 -15.44 30.33 5.82
C ALA A 359 -15.46 31.62 4.96
N GLY A 360 -16.04 31.60 3.76
CA GLY A 360 -16.06 32.76 2.85
C GLY A 360 -14.70 33.14 2.29
N ILE A 361 -13.74 32.20 2.26
CA ILE A 361 -12.38 32.43 1.75
C ILE A 361 -12.34 32.30 0.21
N ILE A 362 -13.19 31.43 -0.34
CA ILE A 362 -13.37 31.19 -1.78
C ILE A 362 -14.85 31.12 -2.15
#